data_AF-A0A1V0TTF1-F1
#
_entry.id   AF-A0A1V0TTF1-F1
#
_cell.length_a   1.000
_cell.length_b   1.000
_cell.length_c   1.000
_cell.angle_alpha   90.00
_cell.angle_beta   90.00
_cell.angle_gamma   90.00
#
_symmetry.space_group_name_H-M   'P 1'
#
loop_
_entity.id
_entity.type
_entity.pdbx_description
1 polymer ?
#
loop_
_entity_poly.entity_id
_entity_poly.type
_entity_poly.pdbx_seq_one_letter_code
_entity_poly.pdbx_strand_id
1 'polypeptide(L)'
;MGKIDKASSFRFVKGALQHQEGDRLDLPIGWQEIQFKSMLVRLPDNPHLDDADSFRLGYGDGFVYQRVEKFNNASWVYGPVSPKTQYSPIEYRISREPEVLSFQISIYWSTWAENGPDHENIAGRVAALLDNGWVKSR
;
A
#
# COMPACT_ATOMS: atom_id res chain seq x y z
N MET A 1 6.39 -7.37 -18.69
CA MET A 1 6.77 -6.96 -17.32
C MET A 1 6.46 -8.13 -16.39
N GLY A 2 7.47 -8.73 -15.75
CA GLY A 2 7.29 -9.92 -14.93
C GLY A 2 6.43 -9.61 -13.70
N LYS A 3 5.38 -10.40 -13.45
CA LYS A 3 4.58 -10.27 -12.22
C LYS A 3 5.39 -10.87 -11.06
N ILE A 4 5.72 -10.04 -10.07
CA ILE A 4 6.25 -10.55 -8.80
C ILE A 4 5.06 -11.12 -8.03
N ASP A 5 5.11 -12.40 -7.67
CA ASP A 5 4.05 -13.04 -6.89
C ASP A 5 4.12 -12.62 -5.40
N LYS A 6 3.03 -12.86 -4.67
CA LYS A 6 2.91 -12.53 -3.25
C LYS A 6 4.02 -13.18 -2.41
N ALA A 7 4.32 -14.45 -2.62
CA ALA A 7 5.32 -15.18 -1.82
C ALA A 7 6.73 -14.63 -2.05
N SER A 8 7.06 -14.24 -3.28
CA SER A 8 8.33 -13.60 -3.63
C SER A 8 8.47 -12.22 -2.98
N SER A 9 7.39 -11.42 -3.00
CA SER A 9 7.37 -10.12 -2.29
C SER A 9 7.53 -10.28 -0.77
N PHE A 10 6.83 -11.24 -0.17
CA PHE A 10 6.95 -11.53 1.26
C PHE A 10 8.35 -12.02 1.65
N ARG A 11 8.96 -12.89 0.85
CA ARG A 11 10.34 -13.34 1.09
C ARG A 11 11.33 -12.19 1.03
N PHE A 12 11.19 -11.29 0.06
CA PHE A 12 12.06 -10.11 -0.05
C PHE A 12 11.94 -9.23 1.19
N VAL A 13 10.71 -8.84 1.58
CA VAL A 13 10.48 -8.00 2.77
C VAL A 13 11.00 -8.68 4.02
N LYS A 14 10.65 -9.95 4.23
CA LYS A 14 11.10 -10.72 5.38
C LYS A 14 12.63 -10.82 5.44
N GLY A 15 13.28 -11.11 4.31
CA GLY A 15 14.73 -11.16 4.21
C GLY A 15 15.37 -9.82 4.58
N ALA A 16 14.86 -8.71 4.04
CA ALA A 16 15.34 -7.37 4.37
C ALA A 16 15.16 -7.03 5.86
N LEU A 17 14.01 -7.37 6.44
CA LEU A 17 13.75 -7.14 7.87
C LEU A 17 14.63 -8.00 8.79
N GLN A 18 14.91 -9.25 8.39
CA GLN A 18 15.71 -10.21 9.16
C GLN A 18 17.23 -10.00 9.04
N HIS A 19 17.71 -9.39 7.95
CA HIS A 19 19.11 -8.98 7.85
C HIS A 19 19.36 -7.71 8.66
N GLN A 20 19.91 -7.89 9.87
CA GLN A 20 20.88 -6.94 10.42
C GLN A 20 22.25 -7.48 10.01
N GLU A 21 22.87 -6.93 8.96
CA GLU A 21 24.30 -7.16 8.76
C GLU A 21 25.06 -6.44 9.86
N GLY A 22 25.28 -7.16 10.96
CA GLY A 22 26.46 -6.99 11.79
C GLY A 22 27.51 -8.00 11.37
N ASP A 23 28.78 -7.59 11.45
CA ASP A 23 29.96 -8.45 11.50
C ASP A 23 30.74 -8.71 10.20
N ARG A 24 31.05 -7.63 9.48
CA ARG A 24 32.41 -7.50 8.91
C ARG A 24 32.83 -6.03 8.75
N LEU A 25 33.69 -5.59 9.68
CA LEU A 25 34.40 -4.30 9.75
C LEU A 25 33.54 -3.07 10.07
N ASP A 26 33.35 -2.77 11.36
CA ASP A 26 33.07 -1.46 12.01
C ASP A 26 32.08 -0.46 11.36
N LEU A 27 31.29 -0.88 10.38
CA LEU A 27 30.30 -0.05 9.69
C LEU A 27 29.04 -0.91 9.48
N PRO A 28 27.98 -0.72 10.27
CA PRO A 28 26.72 -1.41 10.05
C PRO A 28 26.07 -0.86 8.77
N ILE A 29 26.27 -1.54 7.64
CA ILE A 29 25.51 -1.30 6.41
C ILE A 29 24.14 -1.96 6.59
N GLY A 30 23.27 -1.30 7.34
CA GLY A 30 21.86 -1.66 7.46
C GLY A 30 21.00 -0.90 6.45
N TRP A 31 19.79 -1.39 6.18
CA TRP A 31 18.78 -0.57 5.52
C TRP A 31 18.24 0.47 6.50
N GLN A 32 18.04 1.70 6.01
CA GLN A 32 17.40 2.77 6.77
C GLN A 32 15.92 2.89 6.43
N GLU A 33 15.55 2.67 5.16
CA GLU A 33 14.18 2.79 4.68
C GLU A 33 13.87 1.73 3.61
N ILE A 34 12.68 1.14 3.67
CA ILE A 34 12.07 0.35 2.61
C ILE A 34 10.76 1.02 2.23
N GLN A 35 10.61 1.40 0.96
CA GLN A 35 9.40 2.03 0.45
C GLN A 35 8.71 1.18 -0.62
N PHE A 36 7.40 1.01 -0.50
CA PHE A 36 6.54 0.38 -1.50
C PHE A 36 5.47 1.37 -1.96
N LYS A 37 5.17 1.35 -3.25
CA LYS A 37 4.15 2.22 -3.84
C LYS A 37 3.09 1.36 -4.53
N SER A 38 1.82 1.51 -4.12
CA SER A 38 0.72 0.78 -4.75
C SER A 38 0.39 1.45 -6.09
N MET A 39 0.48 0.71 -7.18
CA MET A 39 0.08 1.21 -8.51
C MET A 39 -1.40 0.99 -8.81
N LEU A 40 -2.09 0.20 -7.98
CA LEU A 40 -3.46 -0.26 -8.19
C LEU A 40 -4.23 -0.25 -6.86
N VAL A 41 -5.50 0.14 -6.92
CA VAL A 41 -6.45 0.01 -5.81
C VAL A 41 -7.61 -0.87 -6.25
N ARG A 42 -8.01 -1.80 -5.39
CA ARG A 42 -9.17 -2.66 -5.63
C ARG A 42 -10.46 -1.86 -5.42
N LEU A 43 -11.39 -1.96 -6.36
CA LEU A 43 -12.74 -1.45 -6.23
C LEU A 43 -13.61 -2.42 -5.39
N PRO A 44 -14.73 -1.95 -4.80
CA PRO A 44 -15.77 -2.84 -4.28
C PRO A 44 -16.17 -3.92 -5.29
N ASP A 45 -16.74 -5.03 -4.82
CA ASP A 45 -17.15 -6.14 -5.71
C ASP A 45 -18.22 -5.73 -6.73
N ASN A 46 -19.07 -4.76 -6.37
CA ASN A 46 -20.07 -4.15 -7.26
C ASN A 46 -19.86 -2.63 -7.31
N PRO A 47 -18.81 -2.14 -8.00
CA PRO A 47 -18.60 -0.71 -8.09
C PRO A 47 -19.64 -0.10 -9.02
N HIS A 48 -20.15 1.08 -8.65
CA HIS A 48 -20.90 1.88 -9.61
C HIS A 48 -19.91 2.41 -10.66
N LEU A 49 -20.12 2.00 -11.90
CA LEU A 49 -19.37 2.49 -13.05
C LEU A 49 -20.28 3.45 -13.84
N ASP A 50 -19.73 4.56 -14.31
CA ASP A 50 -20.48 5.53 -15.13
C ASP A 50 -20.61 5.01 -16.57
N ASP A 51 -19.54 4.38 -17.11
CA ASP A 51 -19.54 3.59 -18.36
C ASP A 51 -19.12 2.14 -18.09
N ALA A 52 -19.20 1.25 -19.10
CA ALA A 52 -18.92 -0.18 -18.94
C ALA A 52 -17.58 -0.53 -18.24
N ASP A 53 -16.56 0.34 -18.38
CA ASP A 53 -15.23 0.15 -17.82
C ASP A 53 -14.62 1.43 -17.19
N SER A 54 -15.44 2.41 -16.79
CA SER A 54 -14.96 3.69 -16.20
C SER A 54 -15.44 3.88 -14.75
N PHE A 55 -14.50 4.22 -13.85
CA PHE A 55 -14.76 4.56 -12.46
C PHE A 55 -14.50 6.06 -12.22
N ARG A 56 -15.47 6.74 -11.62
CA ARG A 56 -15.40 8.16 -11.31
C ARG A 56 -14.82 8.38 -9.91
N LEU A 57 -13.67 9.06 -9.83
CA LEU A 57 -13.02 9.43 -8.58
C LEU A 57 -13.16 10.93 -8.33
N GLY A 58 -13.55 11.32 -7.11
CA GLY A 58 -13.49 12.73 -6.68
C GLY A 58 -12.05 13.21 -6.54
N TYR A 59 -11.74 14.40 -7.04
CA TYR A 59 -10.42 15.02 -6.95
C TYR A 59 -10.55 16.55 -6.87
N GLY A 60 -10.15 17.14 -5.73
CA GLY A 60 -10.42 18.55 -5.45
C GLY A 60 -11.92 18.85 -5.50
N ASP A 61 -12.30 19.93 -6.18
CA ASP A 61 -13.71 20.32 -6.39
C ASP A 61 -14.37 19.61 -7.60
N GLY A 62 -13.70 18.62 -8.20
CA GLY A 62 -14.15 17.94 -9.41
C GLY A 62 -14.03 16.43 -9.37
N PHE A 63 -14.06 15.82 -10.56
CA PHE A 63 -13.94 14.38 -10.73
C PHE A 63 -12.98 14.04 -11.88
N VAL A 64 -12.37 12.87 -11.78
CA VAL A 64 -11.57 12.26 -12.85
C VAL A 64 -12.11 10.85 -13.14
N TYR A 65 -12.05 10.46 -14.40
CA TYR A 65 -12.51 9.16 -14.87
C TYR A 65 -11.33 8.25 -15.11
N GLN A 66 -11.36 7.07 -14.49
CA GLN A 66 -10.30 6.09 -14.63
C GLN A 66 -10.80 4.79 -15.22
N ARG A 67 -9.95 4.19 -16.04
CA ARG A 67 -10.17 2.87 -16.59
C ARG A 67 -10.13 1.82 -15.47
N VAL A 68 -11.11 0.93 -15.49
CA VAL A 68 -11.18 -0.24 -14.62
C VAL A 68 -10.54 -1.43 -15.31
N GLU A 69 -9.58 -2.05 -14.64
CA GLU A 69 -9.01 -3.33 -15.04
C GLU A 69 -9.65 -4.47 -14.25
N LYS A 70 -9.89 -5.59 -14.93
CA LYS A 70 -10.46 -6.80 -14.32
C LYS A 70 -9.40 -7.90 -14.30
N PHE A 71 -8.96 -8.29 -13.12
CA PHE A 71 -8.06 -9.45 -12.95
C PHE A 71 -8.23 -10.06 -11.56
N ASN A 72 -7.99 -11.38 -11.46
CA ASN A 72 -8.18 -12.17 -10.23
C ASN A 72 -9.58 -12.04 -9.61
N ASN A 73 -10.62 -12.05 -10.46
CA ASN A 73 -12.03 -11.91 -10.05
C ASN A 73 -12.33 -10.63 -9.25
N ALA A 74 -11.57 -9.56 -9.50
CA ALA A 74 -11.77 -8.26 -8.86
C ALA A 74 -11.56 -7.13 -9.88
N SER A 75 -12.18 -5.99 -9.59
CA SER A 75 -12.05 -4.74 -10.34
C SER A 75 -10.98 -3.86 -9.70
N TRP A 76 -10.15 -3.22 -10.52
CA TRP A 76 -9.00 -2.43 -10.07
C TRP A 76 -8.89 -1.12 -10.83
N VAL A 77 -8.43 -0.07 -10.15
CA VAL A 77 -8.12 1.22 -10.78
C VAL A 77 -6.63 1.50 -10.58
N TYR A 78 -5.95 1.84 -11.67
CA TYR A 78 -4.56 2.30 -11.59
C TYR A 78 -4.47 3.69 -10.98
N GLY A 79 -3.42 3.89 -10.21
CA GLY A 79 -2.86 5.21 -9.95
C GLY A 79 -1.49 5.36 -10.61
N PRO A 80 -0.97 6.59 -10.78
CA PRO A 80 -1.61 7.88 -10.46
C PRO A 80 -2.86 8.19 -11.29
N VAL A 81 -3.76 9.00 -10.73
CA VAL A 81 -5.13 9.22 -11.25
C VAL A 81 -5.21 10.33 -12.31
N SER A 82 -4.20 11.18 -12.34
CA SER A 82 -4.07 12.34 -13.22
C SER A 82 -2.59 12.61 -13.47
N PRO A 83 -2.21 13.24 -14.60
CA PRO A 83 -0.87 13.81 -14.77
C PRO A 83 -0.46 14.77 -13.63
N LYS A 84 -1.44 15.28 -12.87
CA LYS A 84 -1.23 16.17 -11.72
C LYS A 84 -1.08 15.42 -10.39
N THR A 85 -1.50 14.16 -10.29
CA THR A 85 -1.25 13.34 -9.09
C THR A 85 0.09 12.66 -9.27
N GLN A 86 1.14 13.19 -8.64
CA GLN A 86 2.47 12.55 -8.69
C GLN A 86 2.57 11.31 -7.80
N TYR A 87 1.55 11.05 -6.99
CA TYR A 87 1.58 10.05 -5.93
C TYR A 87 0.80 8.80 -6.29
N SER A 88 1.38 7.67 -5.91
CA SER A 88 0.70 6.38 -5.88
C SER A 88 -0.45 6.42 -4.87
N PRO A 89 -1.57 5.73 -5.11
CA PRO A 89 -2.73 5.73 -4.22
C PRO A 89 -2.39 5.52 -2.75
N ILE A 90 -1.56 4.53 -2.48
CA ILE A 90 -1.04 4.20 -1.16
C ILE A 90 0.47 4.04 -1.27
N GLU A 91 1.19 4.66 -0.34
CA GLU A 91 2.62 4.44 -0.14
C GLU A 91 2.83 3.82 1.24
N TYR A 92 3.67 2.80 1.28
CA TYR A 92 4.10 2.14 2.50
C TYR A 92 5.56 2.44 2.71
N ARG A 93 5.92 2.82 3.93
CA ARG A 93 7.30 3.08 4.32
C ARG A 93 7.58 2.33 5.60
N ILE A 94 8.65 1.55 5.61
CA ILE A 94 9.23 0.98 6.82
C ILE A 94 10.55 1.70 7.01
N SER A 95 10.73 2.41 8.11
CA SER A 95 12.00 3.03 8.47
C SER A 95 12.57 2.42 9.74
N ARG A 96 13.90 2.40 9.81
CA ARG A 96 14.66 1.93 10.97
C ARG A 96 15.51 3.08 11.49
N GLU A 97 15.22 3.47 12.72
CA GLU A 97 16.00 4.39 13.53
C GLU A 97 16.64 3.59 14.69
N PRO A 98 17.63 4.15 15.41
CA PRO A 98 18.15 3.49 16.60
C PRO A 98 17.00 3.11 17.55
N GLU A 99 16.91 1.81 17.87
CA GLU A 99 15.90 1.22 18.77
C GLU A 99 14.43 1.33 18.31
N VAL A 100 14.15 1.93 17.16
CA VAL A 100 12.79 2.19 16.68
C VAL A 100 12.60 1.67 15.26
N LEU A 101 11.56 0.85 15.09
CA LEU A 101 11.06 0.42 13.79
C LEU A 101 9.72 1.12 13.53
N SER A 102 9.67 1.95 12.50
CA SER A 102 8.49 2.73 12.14
C SER A 102 7.85 2.17 10.88
N PHE A 103 6.53 2.02 10.90
CA PHE A 103 5.74 1.65 9.73
C PHE A 103 4.70 2.72 9.44
N GLN A 104 4.87 3.40 8.31
CA GLN A 104 4.01 4.48 7.87
C GLN A 104 3.23 4.06 6.63
N ILE A 105 1.93 4.36 6.64
CA ILE A 105 1.05 4.22 5.49
C ILE A 105 0.56 5.63 5.13
N SER A 106 0.91 6.10 3.94
CA SER A 106 0.43 7.35 3.37
C SER A 106 -0.65 7.03 2.34
N ILE A 107 -1.88 7.49 2.59
CA ILE A 107 -3.02 7.29 1.70
C ILE A 107 -3.29 8.61 0.98
N TYR A 108 -3.00 8.68 -0.31
CA TYR A 108 -3.26 9.85 -1.14
C TYR A 108 -4.66 9.80 -1.75
N TRP A 109 -5.09 8.60 -2.16
CA TRP A 109 -6.49 8.29 -2.44
C TRP A 109 -6.71 6.80 -2.26
N SER A 110 -7.91 6.42 -1.85
CA SER A 110 -8.30 5.03 -1.68
C SER A 110 -9.81 4.89 -1.86
N THR A 111 -10.25 3.69 -2.24
CA THR A 111 -11.65 3.27 -2.11
C THR A 111 -11.99 2.82 -0.69
N TRP A 112 -10.97 2.67 0.17
CA TRP A 112 -11.15 2.41 1.58
C TRP A 112 -11.84 3.60 2.23
N ALA A 113 -12.96 3.30 2.87
CA ALA A 113 -13.66 4.19 3.79
C ALA A 113 -13.92 3.40 5.08
N GLU A 114 -14.18 4.10 6.17
CA GLU A 114 -14.72 3.46 7.37
C GLU A 114 -16.01 2.72 7.01
N ASN A 115 -16.12 1.44 7.40
CA ASN A 115 -17.20 0.54 6.99
C ASN A 115 -17.31 0.28 5.46
N GLY A 116 -16.28 0.65 4.69
CA GLY A 116 -16.19 0.38 3.26
C GLY A 116 -15.68 -1.03 2.94
N PRO A 117 -15.55 -1.36 1.64
CA PRO A 117 -15.02 -2.66 1.21
C PRO A 117 -13.64 -2.94 1.81
N ASP A 118 -13.43 -4.19 2.25
CA ASP A 118 -12.18 -4.66 2.85
C ASP A 118 -11.76 -3.95 4.16
N HIS A 119 -12.62 -3.07 4.71
CA HIS A 119 -12.38 -2.34 5.96
C HIS A 119 -12.08 -3.29 7.13
N GLU A 120 -12.90 -4.32 7.33
CA GLU A 120 -12.73 -5.28 8.43
C GLU A 120 -11.42 -6.06 8.32
N ASN A 121 -11.02 -6.44 7.10
CA ASN A 121 -9.75 -7.13 6.86
C ASN A 121 -8.56 -6.24 7.20
N ILE A 122 -8.59 -4.96 6.79
CA ILE A 122 -7.55 -3.97 7.15
C ILE A 122 -7.54 -3.74 8.66
N ALA A 123 -8.71 -3.54 9.27
CA ALA A 123 -8.84 -3.36 10.71
C ALA A 123 -8.27 -4.54 11.49
N GLY A 124 -8.56 -5.78 11.07
CA GLY A 124 -8.01 -6.99 11.67
C GLY A 124 -6.48 -7.10 11.52
N ARG A 125 -5.92 -6.68 10.38
CA ARG A 125 -4.46 -6.63 10.18
C ARG A 125 -3.79 -5.58 11.06
N VAL A 126 -4.41 -4.41 11.21
CA VAL A 126 -3.94 -3.38 12.12
C VAL A 126 -4.00 -3.88 13.56
N ALA A 127 -5.10 -4.50 13.97
CA ALA A 127 -5.23 -5.10 15.31
C ALA A 127 -4.11 -6.14 15.56
N ALA A 128 -3.84 -7.02 14.60
CA ALA A 128 -2.75 -7.99 14.71
C ALA A 128 -1.37 -7.31 14.89
N LEU A 129 -1.11 -6.17 14.27
CA LEU A 129 0.13 -5.42 14.52
C LEU A 129 0.18 -4.90 15.96
N LEU A 130 -0.93 -4.32 16.46
CA LEU A 130 -1.00 -3.82 17.84
C LEU A 130 -0.79 -4.94 18.87
N ASP A 131 -1.38 -6.11 18.64
CA ASP A 131 -1.21 -7.29 19.49
C ASP A 131 0.25 -7.80 19.52
N ASN A 132 1.04 -7.50 18.48
CA ASN A 132 2.47 -7.81 18.39
C ASN A 132 3.38 -6.69 18.91
N GLY A 133 2.83 -5.74 19.68
CA GLY A 133 3.61 -4.69 20.36
C GLY A 133 3.85 -3.44 19.53
N TRP A 134 3.23 -3.31 18.35
CA TRP A 134 3.25 -2.04 17.61
C TRP A 134 2.35 -1.01 18.29
N VAL A 135 2.75 0.26 18.24
CA VAL A 135 1.97 1.38 18.78
C VAL A 135 1.63 2.35 17.66
N LYS A 136 0.37 2.79 17.59
CA LYS A 136 -0.04 3.84 16.65
C LYS A 136 0.62 5.17 17.05
N SER A 137 1.42 5.77 16.17
CA SER A 137 1.78 7.17 16.32
C SER A 137 0.62 8.06 15.86
N ARG A 138 0.52 9.25 16.45
CA ARG A 138 -0.48 10.26 16.08
C ARG A 138 -0.11 10.97 14.79
#